data_AF-A0A9E0RVR4-F1
#
_entry.id   AF-A0A9E0RVR4-F1
#
_cell.length_a   1.000
_cell.length_b   1.000
_cell.length_c   1.000
_cell.angle_alpha   90.00
_cell.angle_beta   90.00
_cell.angle_gamma   90.00
#
_symmetry.space_group_name_H-M   'P 1'
#
loop_
_entity.id
_entity.type
_entity.pdbx_description
1 polymer ?
#
loop_
_entity_poly.entity_id
_entity_poly.type
_entity_poly.pdbx_seq_one_letter_code
_entity_poly.pdbx_strand_id
1 'polypeptide(L)'
;ARQLHEAVGPSQDWQLSTTRTVLGRMEAKGWVTRNGDVDPVTFEPLLDRVETLGGLVRHLARKVLDMDGPIPAALFAESPHLSDGELAELDAIINAAEAKDRT
;
A
#
# COMPACT_ATOMS: atom_id res chain seq x y z
N ALA A 1 -19.26 -2.16 1.39
CA ALA A 1 -18.53 -1.49 2.49
C ALA A 1 -18.53 -2.28 3.80
N ARG A 2 -19.68 -2.88 4.19
CA ARG A 2 -19.80 -3.61 5.47
C ARG A 2 -18.83 -4.78 5.62
N GLN A 3 -18.66 -5.59 4.59
CA GLN A 3 -17.71 -6.71 4.59
C GLN A 3 -16.26 -6.27 4.92
N LEU A 4 -15.80 -5.18 4.31
CA LEU A 4 -14.48 -4.60 4.62
C LEU A 4 -14.40 -4.11 6.07
N HIS A 5 -15.45 -3.46 6.57
CA HIS A 5 -15.49 -3.03 7.97
C HIS A 5 -15.39 -4.20 8.94
N GLU A 6 -16.09 -5.30 8.70
CA GLU A 6 -16.01 -6.51 9.52
C GLU A 6 -14.60 -7.13 9.50
N ALA A 7 -13.87 -6.99 8.39
CA ALA A 7 -12.50 -7.47 8.26
C ALA A 7 -11.45 -6.57 8.93
N VAL A 8 -11.56 -5.23 8.81
CA VAL A 8 -10.49 -4.31 9.25
C VAL A 8 -10.86 -3.47 10.48
N GLY A 9 -12.13 -3.12 10.64
CA GLY A 9 -12.62 -2.18 11.64
C GLY A 9 -12.27 -2.54 13.09
N PRO A 10 -12.50 -3.80 13.54
CA PRO A 10 -12.20 -4.20 14.91
C PRO A 10 -10.72 -4.02 15.31
N SER A 11 -9.78 -4.25 14.39
CA SER A 11 -8.34 -4.10 14.67
C SER A 11 -7.89 -2.65 14.82
N GLN A 12 -8.69 -1.70 14.33
CA GLN A 12 -8.39 -0.28 14.30
C GLN A 12 -9.26 0.55 15.26
N ASP A 13 -10.16 -0.10 16.01
CA ASP A 13 -11.22 0.53 16.81
C ASP A 13 -12.08 1.52 16.01
N TRP A 14 -12.36 1.19 14.74
CA TRP A 14 -13.16 2.03 13.86
C TRP A 14 -14.64 1.76 14.01
N GLN A 15 -15.44 2.83 13.98
CA GLN A 15 -16.87 2.73 13.70
C GLN A 15 -17.11 2.53 12.19
N LEU A 16 -18.27 2.00 11.80
CA LEU A 16 -18.61 1.79 10.38
C LEU A 16 -18.57 3.08 9.56
N SER A 17 -18.93 4.22 10.16
CA SER A 17 -18.85 5.56 9.53
C SER A 17 -17.40 5.95 9.19
N THR A 18 -16.43 5.59 10.03
CA THR A 18 -15.00 5.80 9.76
C THR A 18 -14.57 4.98 8.55
N THR A 19 -14.92 3.70 8.49
CA THR A 19 -14.59 2.85 7.32
C THR A 19 -15.18 3.42 6.03
N ARG A 20 -16.45 3.86 6.05
CA ARG A 20 -17.08 4.51 4.89
C ARG A 20 -16.36 5.80 4.48
N THR A 21 -15.95 6.61 5.44
CA THR A 21 -15.22 7.86 5.19
C THR A 21 -13.85 7.59 4.57
N VAL A 22 -13.11 6.60 5.07
CA VAL A 22 -11.82 6.18 4.51
C VAL A 22 -11.98 5.67 3.08
N LEU A 23 -12.93 4.76 2.83
CA LEU A 23 -13.18 4.23 1.48
C LEU A 23 -13.59 5.33 0.49
N GLY A 24 -14.47 6.25 0.89
CA GLY A 24 -14.85 7.39 0.04
C GLY A 24 -13.68 8.31 -0.28
N ARG A 25 -12.74 8.50 0.65
CA ARG A 25 -11.50 9.25 0.38
C ARG A 25 -10.54 8.49 -0.53
N MET A 26 -10.45 7.17 -0.40
CA MET A 26 -9.63 6.34 -1.29
C MET A 26 -10.19 6.35 -2.72
N GLU A 27 -11.51 6.26 -2.87
CA GLU A 27 -12.21 6.37 -4.15
C GLU A 27 -11.98 7.75 -4.79
N ALA A 28 -12.15 8.84 -4.02
CA ALA A 28 -11.91 10.20 -4.51
C ALA A 28 -10.45 10.44 -4.95
N LYS A 29 -9.49 9.68 -4.40
CA LYS A 29 -8.08 9.72 -4.82
C LYS A 29 -7.76 8.76 -5.97
N GLY A 30 -8.72 7.98 -6.44
CA GLY A 30 -8.51 6.95 -7.46
C GLY A 30 -7.70 5.75 -6.98
N TRP A 31 -7.71 5.45 -5.68
CA TRP A 31 -6.96 4.32 -5.12
C TRP A 31 -7.77 3.02 -5.12
N VAL A 32 -9.09 3.15 -5.13
CA VAL A 32 -10.03 2.04 -5.22
C VAL A 32 -11.17 2.44 -6.15
N THR A 33 -11.80 1.45 -6.76
CA THR A 33 -13.09 1.61 -7.43
C THR A 33 -14.19 1.01 -6.57
N ARG A 34 -15.34 1.67 -6.52
CA ARG A 34 -16.56 1.16 -5.89
C ARG A 34 -17.41 0.48 -6.95
N ASN A 35 -17.81 -0.77 -6.70
CA ASN A 35 -18.69 -1.52 -7.58
C ASN A 35 -20.08 -1.61 -6.94
N GLY A 36 -21.06 -0.95 -7.60
CA GLY A 36 -22.46 -0.91 -7.20
C GLY A 36 -22.89 0.37 -6.47
N ASP A 37 -24.16 0.74 -6.61
CA ASP A 37 -24.73 1.98 -6.07
C ASP A 37 -25.39 1.80 -4.70
N VAL A 38 -25.90 0.59 -4.41
CA VAL A 38 -26.65 0.25 -3.19
C VAL A 38 -26.02 -0.96 -2.52
N ASP A 39 -26.00 -1.00 -1.18
CA ASP A 39 -25.42 -2.12 -0.44
C ASP A 39 -26.09 -3.47 -0.82
N PRO A 40 -25.30 -4.57 -0.95
CA PRO A 40 -23.87 -4.64 -0.68
C PRO A 40 -23.01 -4.12 -1.83
N VAL A 41 -22.15 -3.14 -1.55
CA VAL A 41 -21.12 -2.67 -2.51
C VAL A 41 -19.77 -3.31 -2.23
N THR A 42 -19.03 -3.64 -3.29
CA THR A 42 -17.64 -4.11 -3.22
C THR A 42 -16.67 -3.00 -3.60
N PHE A 43 -15.41 -3.17 -3.21
CA PHE A 43 -14.33 -2.25 -3.57
C PHE A 43 -13.16 -3.07 -4.10
N GLU A 44 -12.54 -2.56 -5.16
CA GLU A 44 -11.37 -3.17 -5.79
C GLU A 44 -10.21 -2.16 -5.79
N PRO A 45 -8.98 -2.60 -5.47
CA PRO A 45 -7.82 -1.74 -5.51
C PRO A 45 -7.49 -1.34 -6.95
N LEU A 46 -7.11 -0.07 -7.13
CA LEU A 46 -6.58 0.46 -8.40
C LEU A 46 -5.07 0.69 -8.35
N LEU A 47 -4.47 0.56 -7.17
CA LEU A 47 -3.02 0.67 -6.99
C LEU A 47 -2.38 -0.72 -6.93
N ASP A 48 -1.20 -0.83 -7.52
CA ASP A 48 -0.35 -2.00 -7.33
C ASP A 48 0.26 -2.00 -5.93
N ARG A 49 0.24 -3.17 -5.27
CA ARG A 49 0.69 -3.31 -3.87
C ARG A 49 2.19 -3.10 -3.76
N VAL A 50 2.97 -3.75 -4.63
CA VAL A 50 4.43 -3.78 -4.56
C VAL A 50 4.98 -2.41 -4.92
N GLU A 51 4.45 -1.78 -5.96
CA GLU A 51 4.82 -0.42 -6.36
C GLU A 51 4.51 0.59 -5.25
N THR A 52 3.32 0.50 -4.64
CA THR A 52 2.92 1.40 -3.54
C THR A 52 3.86 1.27 -2.34
N LEU A 53 4.18 0.04 -1.92
CA LEU A 53 5.07 -0.21 -0.79
C LEU A 53 6.50 0.26 -1.11
N GLY A 54 7.03 -0.06 -2.29
CA GLY A 54 8.35 0.38 -2.72
C GLY A 54 8.48 1.91 -2.74
N GLY A 55 7.45 2.60 -3.24
CA GLY A 55 7.36 4.06 -3.23
C GLY A 55 7.37 4.65 -1.81
N LEU A 56 6.58 4.10 -0.89
CA LEU A 56 6.53 4.55 0.50
C LEU A 56 7.86 4.37 1.24
N VAL A 57 8.51 3.21 1.06
CA VAL A 57 9.80 2.89 1.66
C VAL A 57 10.88 3.83 1.16
N ARG A 58 10.94 4.01 -0.16
CA ARG A 58 11.90 4.92 -0.77
C ARG A 58 11.68 6.35 -0.29
N HIS A 59 10.42 6.80 -0.20
CA HIS A 59 10.10 8.13 0.31
C HIS A 59 10.60 8.29 1.76
N LEU A 60 10.31 7.33 2.63
CA LEU A 60 10.77 7.35 4.02
C LEU A 60 12.30 7.39 4.09
N ALA A 61 12.99 6.47 3.44
CA ALA A 61 14.45 6.35 3.49
C ALA A 61 15.16 7.60 2.94
N ARG A 62 14.74 8.11 1.77
CA ARG A 62 15.41 9.22 1.09
C ARG A 62 14.98 10.61 1.56
N LYS A 63 13.73 10.78 2.00
CA LYS A 63 13.19 12.11 2.34
C LYS A 63 13.05 12.37 3.84
N VAL A 64 13.01 11.32 4.65
CA VAL A 64 12.87 11.45 6.10
C VAL A 64 14.16 11.06 6.82
N LEU A 65 14.81 9.97 6.38
CA LEU A 65 15.99 9.41 7.07
C LEU A 65 17.33 9.78 6.42
N ASP A 66 17.34 10.43 5.27
CA ASP A 66 18.54 10.84 4.52
C ASP A 66 19.52 9.68 4.28
N MET A 67 18.98 8.48 4.05
CA MET A 67 19.77 7.32 3.69
C MET A 67 20.04 7.38 2.18
N ASP A 68 21.30 7.35 1.75
CA ASP A 68 21.65 7.40 0.31
C ASP A 68 22.13 6.06 -0.28
N GLY A 69 22.34 5.05 0.57
CA GLY A 69 22.76 3.70 0.15
C GLY A 69 21.60 2.75 -0.15
N PRO A 70 21.88 1.50 -0.56
CA PRO A 70 20.85 0.52 -0.89
C PRO A 70 19.93 0.29 0.29
N ILE A 71 18.63 0.25 0.03
CA ILE A 71 17.64 0.03 1.08
C ILE A 71 17.35 -1.48 1.14
N PRO A 72 17.61 -2.15 2.27
CA PRO A 72 17.43 -3.60 2.35
C PRO A 72 15.95 -3.97 2.26
N ALA A 73 15.57 -4.77 1.27
CA ALA A 73 14.23 -5.38 1.21
C ALA A 73 13.94 -6.32 2.39
N ALA A 74 14.97 -6.69 3.18
CA ALA A 74 14.85 -7.47 4.40
C ALA A 74 13.87 -6.88 5.43
N LEU A 75 13.57 -5.56 5.37
CA LEU A 75 12.50 -4.94 6.17
C LEU A 75 11.14 -5.63 5.98
N PHE A 76 10.92 -6.29 4.85
CA PHE A 76 9.65 -6.92 4.47
C PHE A 76 9.66 -8.45 4.56
N ALA A 77 10.80 -9.07 4.89
CA ALA A 77 10.99 -10.52 4.79
C ALA A 77 10.03 -11.36 5.67
N GLU A 78 9.43 -10.76 6.70
CA GLU A 78 8.46 -11.42 7.59
C GLU A 78 7.01 -10.95 7.35
N SER A 79 6.74 -10.23 6.27
CA SER A 79 5.39 -9.77 5.94
C SER A 79 4.52 -10.95 5.52
N PRO A 80 3.42 -11.28 6.23
CA PRO A 80 2.50 -12.34 5.82
C PRO A 80 1.65 -11.97 4.59
N HIS A 81 1.83 -10.76 4.06
CA HIS A 81 1.03 -10.19 2.98
C HIS A 81 1.80 -10.05 1.66
N LEU A 82 3.05 -10.50 1.62
CA LEU A 82 3.88 -10.51 0.41
C LEU A 82 4.39 -11.93 0.17
N SER A 83 4.25 -12.40 -1.05
CA SER A 83 4.87 -13.62 -1.54
C SER A 83 6.36 -13.42 -1.82
N ASP A 84 7.11 -14.52 -1.93
CA ASP A 84 8.54 -14.49 -2.31
C ASP A 84 8.78 -13.75 -3.63
N GLY A 85 7.84 -13.88 -4.59
CA GLY A 85 7.90 -13.16 -5.86
C GLY A 85 7.72 -11.65 -5.69
N GLU A 86 6.73 -11.23 -4.90
CA GLU A 86 6.48 -9.82 -4.58
C GLU A 86 7.65 -9.21 -3.78
N LEU A 87 8.32 -9.98 -2.93
CA LEU A 87 9.52 -9.54 -2.21
C LEU A 87 10.69 -9.28 -3.15
N ALA A 88 10.91 -10.16 -4.14
CA ALA A 88 11.93 -9.96 -5.17
C ALA A 88 11.62 -8.74 -6.06
N GLU A 89 10.35 -8.54 -6.41
CA GLU A 89 9.91 -7.36 -7.15
C GLU A 89 10.09 -6.07 -6.33
N LEU A 90 9.78 -6.11 -5.04
CA LEU A 90 9.96 -4.99 -4.13
C LEU A 90 11.43 -4.58 -4.01
N ASP A 91 12.34 -5.55 -3.89
CA ASP A 91 13.78 -5.30 -3.86
C ASP A 91 14.26 -4.61 -5.15
N ALA A 92 13.76 -5.09 -6.30
CA ALA A 92 14.06 -4.49 -7.59
C ALA A 92 13.53 -3.05 -7.66
N ILE A 93 12.29 -2.76 -7.25
CA ILE A 93 11.71 -1.40 -7.30
C ILE A 93 12.48 -0.42 -6.40
N ILE A 94 12.84 -0.87 -5.20
CA ILE A 94 13.54 -0.05 -4.21
C ILE A 94 14.95 0.32 -4.69
N ASN A 95 15.69 -0.64 -5.24
CA ASN A 95 17.11 -0.48 -5.58
C ASN A 95 17.37 -0.13 -7.07
N ALA A 96 16.40 -0.31 -7.98
CA ALA A 96 16.55 0.03 -9.40
C ALA A 96 16.79 1.53 -9.66
N ALA A 97 16.37 2.41 -8.75
CA ALA A 97 16.56 3.85 -8.90
C ALA A 97 18.00 4.31 -8.64
N GLU A 98 18.85 3.52 -7.96
CA GLU A 98 20.25 3.89 -7.71
C GLU A 98 21.08 3.99 -8.99
N ALA A 99 20.68 3.27 -10.05
CA ALA A 99 21.36 3.33 -11.35
C ALA A 99 21.07 4.62 -12.12
N LYS A 100 19.95 5.30 -11.85
CA LYS A 100 19.48 6.43 -12.67
C LYS A 100 19.87 7.81 -12.13
N ASP A 101 20.07 7.95 -10.81
CA ASP A 101 20.55 9.21 -10.19
C ASP A 101 22.09 9.35 -10.19
N ARG A 102 22.83 8.31 -10.63
CA ARG A 102 24.30 8.31 -10.73
C ARG A 102 24.84 8.54 -12.15
N THR A 103 23.99 8.89 -13.11
CA THR A 103 24.36 9.21 -14.50
C THR A 103 23.98 10.65 -14.82
#